data_AF-A0A951QJ80-F1
#
_entry.id   AF-A0A951QJ80-F1
#
_cell.length_a   1.000
_cell.length_b   1.000
_cell.length_c   1.000
_cell.angle_alpha   90.00
_cell.angle_beta   90.00
_cell.angle_gamma   90.00
#
_symmetry.space_group_name_H-M   'P 1'
#
loop_
_entity.id
_entity.type
_entity.pdbx_description
1 polymer ?
#
loop_
_entity_poly.entity_id
_entity_poly.type
_entity_poly.pdbx_seq_one_letter_code
_entity_poly.pdbx_strand_id
1 'polypeptide(L)' 'MATNTGNGNSQPISNLEYDFITVLHNKAEAVKAYESYIQDAQQAGSQPCVELFQKLRQSDMQQAQEIRHHLQQVMQHGKM' A
#
# COMPACT_ATOMS: atom_id res chain seq x y z
N MET A 1 1.05 -11.33 -30.43
CA MET A 1 -0.12 -12.21 -30.23
C MET A 1 0.11 -12.99 -28.94
N ALA A 2 -0.25 -12.43 -27.79
CA ALA A 2 -0.15 -13.14 -26.51
C ALA A 2 -1.49 -13.81 -26.24
N THR A 3 -1.45 -15.12 -26.05
CA THR A 3 -2.57 -16.05 -26.01
C THR A 3 -3.44 -15.81 -24.77
N ASN A 4 -4.69 -15.44 -25.03
CA ASN A 4 -5.79 -15.51 -24.08
C ASN A 4 -6.14 -16.98 -23.82
N THR A 5 -5.54 -17.59 -22.79
CA THR A 5 -5.91 -18.94 -22.34
C THR A 5 -6.86 -18.79 -21.16
N GLY A 6 -8.14 -18.56 -21.47
CA GLY A 6 -9.21 -18.78 -20.52
C GLY A 6 -9.40 -20.29 -20.31
N ASN A 7 -9.13 -20.77 -19.09
CA ASN A 7 -9.83 -21.91 -18.50
C ASN A 7 -9.45 -22.07 -17.01
N GLY A 8 -10.43 -21.86 -16.12
CA GLY A 8 -10.50 -22.65 -14.89
C GLY A 8 -10.18 -22.01 -13.54
N ASN A 9 -10.25 -20.69 -13.35
CA ASN A 9 -10.26 -20.11 -12.01
C ASN A 9 -11.21 -18.92 -11.96
N SER A 10 -12.41 -19.13 -11.42
CA SER A 10 -13.37 -18.07 -11.07
C SER A 10 -12.84 -17.23 -9.90
N GLN A 11 -11.65 -16.68 -10.04
CA GLN A 11 -11.10 -15.77 -9.04
C GLN A 11 -11.96 -14.50 -9.06
N PRO A 12 -12.46 -14.06 -7.89
CA PRO A 12 -13.35 -12.89 -7.82
C PRO A 12 -12.65 -11.58 -8.24
N ILE A 13 -11.32 -11.57 -8.30
CA ILE A 13 -10.47 -10.48 -8.77
C ILE A 13 -9.27 -11.05 -9.54
N SER A 14 -8.70 -10.26 -10.44
CA SER A 14 -7.45 -10.58 -11.13
C SER A 14 -6.24 -10.53 -10.18
N ASN A 15 -5.15 -11.19 -10.56
CA ASN A 15 -3.89 -11.15 -9.81
C ASN A 15 -3.38 -9.71 -9.63
N LEU A 16 -3.51 -8.88 -10.67
CA LEU A 16 -3.05 -7.49 -10.61
C LEU A 16 -3.87 -6.66 -9.61
N GLU A 17 -5.20 -6.86 -9.57
CA GLU A 17 -6.05 -6.23 -8.55
C GLU A 17 -5.66 -6.69 -7.14
N TYR A 18 -5.43 -8.00 -6.95
CA TYR A 18 -4.99 -8.56 -5.69
C TYR A 18 -3.67 -7.94 -5.22
N ASP A 19 -2.69 -7.80 -6.12
CA ASP A 19 -1.39 -7.22 -5.81
C ASP A 19 -1.54 -5.76 -5.34
N PHE A 20 -2.30 -4.94 -6.07
CA PHE A 20 -2.54 -3.54 -5.69
C PHE A 20 -3.32 -3.40 -4.37
N ILE A 21 -4.32 -4.25 -4.13
CA ILE A 21 -5.05 -4.29 -2.85
C ILE A 21 -4.09 -4.65 -1.71
N THR A 22 -3.22 -5.63 -1.92
CA THR A 22 -2.24 -6.09 -0.93
C THR A 22 -1.25 -4.98 -0.59
N VAL A 23 -0.69 -4.30 -1.60
CA VAL A 23 0.22 -3.18 -1.37
C VAL A 23 -0.48 -2.03 -0.63
N LEU A 24 -1.71 -1.70 -1.03
CA LEU A 24 -2.50 -0.65 -0.37
C LEU A 24 -2.78 -0.99 1.09
N HIS A 25 -3.16 -2.24 1.39
CA HIS A 25 -3.36 -2.73 2.75
C HIS A 25 -2.10 -2.59 3.60
N ASN A 26 -0.96 -3.07 3.09
CA ASN A 26 0.32 -3.01 3.81
C ASN A 26 0.73 -1.58 4.14
N LYS A 27 0.51 -0.63 3.21
CA LYS A 27 0.78 0.80 3.49
C LYS A 27 -0.17 1.39 4.52
N ALA A 28 -1.45 1.03 4.48
CA ALA A 28 -2.41 1.49 5.48
C ALA A 28 -2.05 0.98 6.89
N GLU A 29 -1.64 -0.28 7.03
CA GLU A 29 -1.16 -0.84 8.29
C GLU A 29 0.13 -0.14 8.78
N ALA A 30 1.07 0.15 7.88
CA ALA A 30 2.27 0.91 8.22
C ALA A 30 1.93 2.31 8.74
N VAL A 31 1.06 3.06 8.04
CA VAL A 31 0.59 4.40 8.45
C VAL A 31 -0.01 4.39 9.85
N LYS A 32 -0.81 3.37 10.17
CA LYS A 32 -1.41 3.18 11.49
C LYS A 32 -0.35 2.86 12.55
N ALA A 33 0.61 1.98 12.23
CA ALA A 33 1.65 1.55 13.17
C ALA A 33 2.63 2.68 13.53
N TYR A 34 2.90 3.61 12.60
CA TYR A 34 3.83 4.72 12.86
C TYR A 34 3.44 5.60 14.04
N GLU A 35 2.16 5.69 14.41
CA GLU A 35 1.75 6.45 15.60
C GLU A 35 2.36 5.87 16.88
N SER A 36 2.29 4.55 17.05
CA SER A 36 2.94 3.87 18.16
C SER A 36 4.46 3.97 18.08
N TYR A 37 5.07 3.82 16.89
CA TYR A 37 6.52 3.91 16.74
C TYR A 37 7.08 5.31 17.06
N ILE A 38 6.33 6.35 16.70
CA ILE A 38 6.65 7.74 17.06
C ILE A 38 6.57 7.91 18.58
N GLN A 39 5.53 7.37 19.22
CA GLN A 39 5.38 7.42 20.67
C GLN A 39 6.53 6.69 21.38
N ASP A 40 6.90 5.49 20.93
CA ASP A 40 8.01 4.72 21.49
C ASP A 40 9.34 5.48 21.34
N ALA A 41 9.57 6.11 20.18
CA ALA A 41 10.77 6.93 19.95
C ALA A 41 10.82 8.18 20.85
N GLN A 42 9.67 8.81 21.12
CA GLN A 42 9.56 9.92 22.07
C GLN A 42 9.88 9.46 23.49
N GLN A 43 9.33 8.33 23.92
CA GLN A 43 9.58 7.74 25.25
C GLN A 43 11.05 7.34 25.45
N ALA A 44 11.70 6.88 24.37
CA ALA A 44 13.12 6.58 24.36
C ALA A 44 14.02 7.83 24.28
N GLY A 45 13.46 9.04 24.15
CA GLY A 45 14.22 10.28 24.00
C GLY A 45 14.99 10.39 22.68
N SER A 46 14.61 9.62 21.66
CA SER A 46 15.33 9.59 20.37
C SER A 46 14.66 10.47 19.33
N GLN A 47 15.01 11.76 19.34
CA GLN A 47 14.52 12.73 18.36
C GLN A 47 14.79 12.33 16.88
N PRO A 48 15.98 11.79 16.51
CA PRO A 48 16.21 11.33 15.14
C PRO A 48 15.26 10.20 14.70
N CYS A 49 14.86 9.32 15.62
CA CYS A 49 13.89 8.27 15.33
C CYS A 49 12.48 8.84 15.14
N VAL A 50 12.07 9.83 15.95
CA VAL A 50 10.79 10.54 15.78
C VAL A 50 10.69 11.14 14.38
N GLU A 51 11.72 11.87 13.95
CA GLU A 51 11.78 12.51 12.63
C GLU A 51 11.74 11.50 11.50
N LEU A 52 12.47 10.39 11.64
CA LEU A 52 12.47 9.31 10.65
C LEU A 52 11.07 8.69 10.52
N PHE A 53 10.42 8.32 11.63
CA PHE A 53 9.09 7.71 11.57
C PHE A 53 8.02 8.67 11.05
N GLN A 54 8.10 9.96 11.38
CA GLN A 54 7.22 10.98 10.79
C GLN A 54 7.41 11.09 9.28
N LYS A 55 8.66 11.10 8.79
CA LYS A 55 8.96 11.13 7.36
C LYS A 55 8.45 9.87 6.65
N LEU A 56 8.65 8.70 7.24
CA LEU A 56 8.17 7.43 6.69
C LEU A 56 6.64 7.41 6.61
N ARG A 57 5.94 7.83 7.68
CA ARG A 57 4.47 7.94 7.69
C ARG A 57 3.97 8.85 6.58
N GLN A 58 4.58 10.02 6.40
CA GLN A 58 4.18 10.95 5.35
C GLN A 58 4.40 10.37 3.94
N SER A 59 5.53 9.68 3.72
CA SER A 59 5.82 9.00 2.45
C SER A 59 4.82 7.90 2.15
N ASP A 60 4.50 7.04 3.12
CA ASP A 60 3.54 5.96 2.91
C ASP A 60 2.12 6.48 2.69
N MET A 61 1.73 7.58 3.32
CA MET A 61 0.45 8.25 3.03
C MET A 61 0.36 8.72 1.57
N GLN A 62 1.43 9.33 1.05
CA GLN A 62 1.47 9.79 -0.35
C GLN A 62 1.42 8.59 -1.31
N GLN A 63 2.24 7.57 -1.06
CA GLN A 63 2.27 6.38 -1.90
C GLN A 63 0.94 5.60 -1.85
N ALA A 64 0.28 5.52 -0.69
CA ALA A 64 -1.04 4.90 -0.58
C ALA A 64 -2.10 5.63 -1.44
N GLN A 65 -2.02 6.96 -1.54
CA GLN A 65 -2.91 7.74 -2.41
C GLN A 65 -2.66 7.45 -3.90
N GLU A 66 -1.40 7.36 -4.31
CA GLU A 66 -1.00 6.99 -5.67
C GLU A 66 -1.44 5.56 -6.02
N ILE A 67 -1.17 4.60 -5.15
CA ILE A 67 -1.59 3.20 -5.31
C ILE A 67 -3.11 3.09 -5.40
N ARG A 68 -3.85 3.84 -4.58
CA ARG A 68 -5.31 3.87 -4.67
C ARG A 68 -5.79 4.37 -6.04
N HIS A 69 -5.15 5.40 -6.59
CA HIS A 69 -5.48 5.91 -7.92
C HIS A 69 -5.21 4.86 -9.01
N HIS A 70 -4.07 4.16 -8.95
CA HIS A 70 -3.77 3.09 -9.91
C HIS A 70 -4.69 1.88 -9.76
N LEU A 71 -5.03 1.48 -8.53
CA LEU A 71 -6.01 0.42 -8.29
C LEU A 71 -7.36 0.74 -8.93
N GLN A 72 -7.83 2.00 -8.86
CA GLN A 72 -9.06 2.42 -9.54
C GLN A 72 -8.98 2.23 -11.06
N GLN A 73 -7.84 2.55 -11.67
CA GLN A 73 -7.65 2.35 -13.11
C GLN A 73 -7.64 0.86 -13.46
N VAL A 74 -6.94 0.04 -12.67
CA VAL A 74 -6.88 -1.41 -12.85
C VAL A 74 -8.26 -2.05 -12.70
N MET A 75 -9.04 -1.68 -11.68
CA MET A 75 -10.40 -2.20 -11.47
C MET A 75 -11.36 -1.83 -12.61
N GLN A 76 -11.15 -0.67 -13.26
CA GLN A 76 -11.99 -0.21 -14.36
C GLN A 76 -11.61 -0.83 -15.71
N HIS A 77 -10.31 -1.02 -15.98
CA HIS A 77 -9.80 -1.34 -17.32
C HIS A 77 -9.05 -2.68 -17.39
N GLY A 78 -8.81 -3.35 -16.25
CA GLY A 78 -7.97 -4.54 -16.12
C GLY A 78 -6.46 -4.26 -16.23
N LYS A 79 -6.07 -2.99 -16.40
CA LYS A 79 -4.69 -2.51 -16.58
C LYS A 79 -4.61 -0.99 -16.38
N MET A 80 -3.40 -0.45 -16.35
CA MET A 80 -3.13 0.98 -16.51
C MET A 80 -2.90 1.33 -17.98
#